data_AF-A0A9E0AS86-F1
#
_entry.id   AF-A0A9E0AS86-F1
#
_cell.length_a   1.000
_cell.length_b   1.000
_cell.length_c   1.000
_cell.angle_alpha   90.00
_cell.angle_beta   90.00
_cell.angle_gamma   90.00
#
_symmetry.space_group_name_H-M   'P 1'
#
loop_
_entity.id
_entity.type
_entity.pdbx_description
1 polymer ?
#
loop_
_entity_poly.entity_id
_entity_poly.type
_entity_poly.pdbx_seq_one_letter_code
_entity_poly.pdbx_strand_id
1 'polypeptide(L)'
;MLYMTNERYESARKIYQSIGVDTEAALERLKNVPVSMHCWQGDDVIGFDSRESLSGGIQTTGNYPGRAATPEQLMQDISKVLTLVPGKKKLNLHASYAIIDDGSDRDSIKPKHFTRWVEFAKKYNMGIDFNPTFFSHRMVKDGLTLSSPYEEVIKFWIEHGKRCIE
;
A
#
# COMPACT_ATOMS: atom_id res chain seq x y z
N MET A 1 9.90 34.05 4.99
CA MET A 1 8.69 33.43 4.41
C MET A 1 7.66 32.96 5.46
N LEU A 2 7.99 32.91 6.76
CA LEU A 2 7.09 32.44 7.85
C LEU A 2 5.98 33.43 8.30
N TYR A 3 6.12 34.74 8.05
CA TYR A 3 5.19 35.74 8.60
C TYR A 3 3.86 35.84 7.84
N MET A 4 3.85 35.74 6.51
CA MET A 4 2.62 35.86 5.70
C MET A 4 1.65 34.67 5.83
N THR A 5 2.15 33.47 6.16
CA THR A 5 1.32 32.27 6.35
C THR A 5 0.50 32.34 7.63
N ASN A 6 1.04 32.95 8.69
CA ASN A 6 0.33 33.08 9.97
C ASN A 6 -0.85 34.04 9.88
N GLU A 7 -0.72 35.16 9.17
CA GLU A 7 -1.82 36.13 9.03
C GLU A 7 -3.01 35.56 8.25
N ARG A 8 -2.75 34.77 7.18
CA ARG A 8 -3.81 34.12 6.41
C ARG A 8 -4.54 33.04 7.21
N TYR A 9 -3.79 32.21 7.96
CA TYR A 9 -4.41 31.20 8.80
C TYR A 9 -5.25 31.83 9.92
N GLU A 10 -4.76 32.87 10.59
CA GLU A 10 -5.51 33.57 11.63
C GLU A 10 -6.80 34.23 11.11
N SER A 11 -6.76 34.78 9.90
CA SER A 11 -7.96 35.27 9.21
C SER A 11 -8.97 34.13 8.96
N ALA A 12 -8.50 33.01 8.42
CA ALA A 12 -9.35 31.84 8.19
C ALA A 12 -9.95 31.28 9.50
N ARG A 13 -9.15 31.20 10.57
CA ARG A 13 -9.62 30.76 11.89
C ARG A 13 -10.78 31.62 12.40
N LYS A 14 -10.68 32.95 12.27
CA LYS A 14 -11.78 33.87 12.65
C LYS A 14 -13.04 33.66 11.82
N ILE A 15 -12.90 33.39 10.52
CA ILE A 15 -14.03 33.11 9.62
C ILE A 15 -14.72 31.79 10.01
N TYR A 16 -13.96 30.73 10.30
CA TYR A 16 -14.55 29.47 10.76
C TYR A 16 -15.17 29.58 12.16
N GLN A 17 -14.55 30.35 13.05
CA GLN A 17 -15.07 30.59 14.39
C GLN A 17 -16.43 31.32 14.36
N SER A 18 -16.66 32.23 13.40
CA SER A 18 -17.93 32.96 13.29
C SER A 18 -19.13 32.07 12.95
N ILE A 19 -18.88 30.88 12.39
CA ILE A 19 -19.89 29.85 12.13
C ILE A 19 -19.83 28.68 13.12
N GLY A 20 -19.10 28.83 14.23
CA GLY A 20 -19.03 27.85 15.31
C GLY A 20 -18.06 26.68 15.06
N VAL A 21 -17.11 26.81 14.13
CA VAL A 21 -16.10 25.78 13.82
C VAL A 21 -14.76 26.13 14.48
N ASP A 22 -14.28 25.25 15.36
CA ASP A 22 -12.95 25.32 15.97
C ASP A 22 -11.92 24.63 15.06
N THR A 23 -11.06 25.41 14.42
CA THR A 23 -10.04 24.88 13.49
C THR A 23 -8.88 24.20 14.22
N GLU A 24 -8.55 24.59 15.46
CA GLU A 24 -7.49 23.95 16.24
C GLU A 24 -7.93 22.54 16.65
N ALA A 25 -9.16 22.40 17.13
CA ALA A 25 -9.75 21.09 17.42
C ALA A 25 -9.83 20.20 16.17
N ALA A 26 -10.19 20.78 15.02
CA ALA A 26 -10.23 20.06 13.75
C ALA A 26 -8.84 19.57 13.31
N LEU A 27 -7.81 20.41 13.42
CA LEU A 27 -6.43 20.06 13.09
C LEU A 27 -5.86 18.98 14.02
N GLU A 28 -6.15 19.07 15.33
CA GLU A 28 -5.72 18.05 16.30
C GLU A 28 -6.38 16.70 16.00
N ARG A 29 -7.67 16.70 15.62
CA ARG A 29 -8.34 15.48 15.17
C ARG A 29 -7.72 14.94 13.88
N LEU A 30 -7.52 15.81 12.88
CA LEU A 30 -6.99 15.43 11.56
C LEU A 30 -5.60 14.79 11.66
N LYS A 31 -4.71 15.34 12.49
CA LYS A 31 -3.37 14.82 12.75
C LYS A 31 -3.38 13.34 13.17
N ASN A 32 -4.45 12.90 13.81
CA ASN A 32 -4.59 11.57 14.39
C ASN A 32 -5.36 10.57 13.51
N VAL A 33 -5.99 11.00 12.42
CA VAL A 33 -6.68 10.08 11.49
C VAL A 33 -5.65 9.47 10.53
N PRO A 34 -5.39 8.15 10.59
CA PRO A 34 -4.42 7.52 9.71
C PRO A 34 -4.98 7.35 8.30
N VAL A 35 -4.16 7.68 7.29
CA VAL A 35 -4.44 7.34 5.89
C VAL A 35 -3.57 6.15 5.49
N SER A 36 -4.20 5.09 4.98
CA SER A 36 -3.48 3.90 4.50
C SER A 36 -3.04 4.08 3.07
N MET A 37 -1.73 4.20 2.85
CA MET A 37 -1.14 4.41 1.54
C MET A 37 -0.94 3.06 0.86
N HIS A 38 -1.57 2.88 -0.30
CA HIS A 38 -1.31 1.75 -1.18
C HIS A 38 0.15 1.71 -1.66
N CYS A 39 0.83 0.58 -1.50
CA CYS A 39 2.22 0.40 -1.95
C CYS A 39 2.36 0.37 -3.47
N TRP A 40 1.32 -0.14 -4.15
CA TRP A 40 1.39 -0.49 -5.56
C TRP A 40 1.45 0.69 -6.54
N GLN A 41 1.21 1.90 -6.03
CA GLN A 41 1.40 3.10 -6.83
C GLN A 41 2.87 3.39 -7.13
N GLY A 42 3.80 2.86 -6.32
CA GLY A 42 5.23 3.14 -6.52
C GLY A 42 5.88 2.33 -7.64
N ASP A 43 5.27 1.24 -8.08
CA ASP A 43 5.84 0.30 -9.06
C ASP A 43 4.83 -0.15 -10.12
N ASP A 44 3.75 0.62 -10.32
CA ASP A 44 2.70 0.31 -11.28
C ASP A 44 2.01 -1.06 -11.04
N VAL A 45 1.86 -1.52 -9.80
CA VAL A 45 1.19 -2.79 -9.43
C VAL A 45 1.95 -4.04 -9.88
N ILE A 46 3.25 -3.94 -10.15
CA ILE A 46 4.06 -5.08 -10.62
C ILE A 46 4.29 -6.09 -9.50
N GLY A 47 4.66 -5.63 -8.31
CA GLY A 47 5.08 -6.49 -7.20
C GLY A 47 6.48 -7.09 -7.41
N PHE A 48 6.84 -8.04 -6.57
CA PHE A 48 8.16 -8.67 -6.54
C PHE A 48 8.13 -10.20 -6.64
N ASP A 49 6.94 -10.81 -6.61
CA ASP A 49 6.77 -12.27 -6.60
C ASP A 49 6.60 -12.89 -8.00
N SER A 50 6.30 -12.08 -9.02
CA SER A 50 6.04 -12.54 -10.38
C SER A 50 6.60 -11.55 -11.40
N ARG A 51 7.01 -12.07 -12.56
CA ARG A 51 7.38 -11.26 -13.74
C ARG A 51 6.29 -11.25 -14.81
N GLU A 52 5.10 -11.75 -14.49
CA GLU A 52 3.98 -11.73 -15.42
C GLU A 52 3.45 -10.32 -15.63
N SER A 53 2.90 -10.07 -16.82
CA SER A 53 2.21 -8.83 -17.13
C SER A 53 0.96 -8.66 -16.26
N LEU A 54 0.61 -7.40 -15.97
CA LEU A 54 -0.64 -7.04 -15.32
C LEU A 54 -1.85 -7.69 -16.01
N SER A 55 -2.70 -8.31 -15.22
CA SER A 55 -3.92 -9.00 -15.67
C SER A 55 -5.03 -8.85 -14.63
N GLY A 56 -6.17 -9.50 -14.84
CA GLY A 56 -7.32 -9.40 -13.92
C GLY A 56 -8.20 -8.17 -14.18
N GLY A 57 -8.10 -7.57 -15.36
CA GLY A 57 -8.92 -6.41 -15.76
C GLY A 57 -8.43 -5.07 -15.21
N ILE A 58 -7.27 -5.04 -14.53
CA ILE A 58 -6.60 -3.82 -14.08
C ILE A 58 -5.45 -3.45 -15.02
N GLN A 59 -5.22 -2.16 -15.19
CA GLN A 59 -4.14 -1.63 -16.02
C GLN A 59 -3.58 -0.35 -15.42
N THR A 60 -2.26 -0.22 -15.44
CA THR A 60 -1.56 1.04 -15.24
C THR A 60 -1.22 1.64 -16.60
N THR A 61 -1.46 2.94 -16.77
CA THR A 61 -1.30 3.62 -18.06
C THR A 61 -0.27 4.73 -17.97
N GLY A 62 0.49 4.92 -19.05
CA GLY A 62 1.57 5.89 -19.13
C GLY A 62 2.95 5.24 -19.00
N ASN A 63 3.98 5.97 -19.41
CA ASN A 63 5.38 5.52 -19.42
C ASN A 63 6.28 6.49 -18.66
N TYR A 64 5.80 7.04 -17.53
CA TYR A 64 6.60 7.95 -16.73
C TYR A 64 7.79 7.18 -16.14
N PRO A 65 9.05 7.65 -16.29
CA PRO A 65 10.21 6.89 -15.85
C PRO A 65 10.35 6.91 -14.32
N GLY A 66 11.13 5.96 -13.78
CA GLY A 66 11.57 5.98 -12.39
C GLY A 66 10.70 5.21 -11.39
N ARG A 67 9.77 4.37 -11.86
CA ARG A 67 9.06 3.43 -10.99
C ARG A 67 10.03 2.53 -10.21
N ALA A 68 9.69 2.17 -8.98
CA ALA A 68 10.47 1.25 -8.20
C ALA A 68 10.53 -0.13 -8.87
N ALA A 69 11.72 -0.72 -8.91
CA ALA A 69 11.96 -2.07 -9.43
C ALA A 69 12.42 -3.06 -8.35
N THR A 70 12.69 -2.56 -7.14
CA THR A 70 13.09 -3.40 -5.98
C THR A 70 12.37 -2.96 -4.71
N PRO A 71 12.28 -3.84 -3.69
CA PRO A 71 11.72 -3.46 -2.40
C PRO A 71 12.41 -2.25 -1.77
N GLU A 72 13.73 -2.14 -1.91
CA GLU A 72 14.52 -1.02 -1.38
C GLU A 72 14.15 0.29 -2.05
N GLN A 73 13.99 0.30 -3.38
CA GLN A 73 13.57 1.48 -4.12
C GLN A 73 12.16 1.90 -3.69
N LEU A 74 11.23 0.96 -3.60
CA LEU A 74 9.85 1.26 -3.18
C LEU A 74 9.80 1.82 -1.75
N MET A 75 10.57 1.26 -0.81
CA MET A 75 10.70 1.79 0.55
C MET A 75 11.32 3.19 0.57
N GLN A 76 12.27 3.49 -0.31
CA GLN A 76 12.86 4.83 -0.45
C GLN A 76 11.83 5.84 -0.99
N ASP A 77 11.05 5.47 -1.99
CA ASP A 77 9.99 6.31 -2.55
C ASP A 77 8.92 6.61 -1.51
N ILE A 78 8.47 5.59 -0.77
CA ILE A 78 7.54 5.77 0.36
C ILE A 78 8.16 6.68 1.42
N SER A 79 9.44 6.49 1.76
CA SER A 79 10.14 7.35 2.72
C SER A 79 10.13 8.81 2.28
N LYS A 80 10.30 9.08 0.98
CA LYS A 80 10.22 10.44 0.44
C LYS A 80 8.82 11.01 0.60
N VAL A 81 7.77 10.25 0.30
CA VAL A 81 6.37 10.68 0.49
C VAL A 81 6.09 11.03 1.95
N LEU A 82 6.61 10.25 2.89
CA LEU A 82 6.45 10.52 4.34
C LEU A 82 7.08 11.84 4.78
N THR A 83 8.08 12.38 4.06
CA THR A 83 8.62 13.72 4.33
C THR A 83 7.74 14.87 3.82
N LEU A 84 6.80 14.57 2.93
CA LEU A 84 5.99 15.56 2.22
C LEU A 84 4.54 15.60 2.71
N VAL A 85 4.01 14.48 3.21
CA VAL A 85 2.58 14.33 3.55
C VAL A 85 2.38 14.29 5.07
N PRO A 86 1.76 15.31 5.69
CA PRO A 86 1.59 15.38 7.15
C PRO A 86 0.53 14.40 7.68
N GLY A 87 0.57 14.14 8.98
CA GLY A 87 -0.39 13.29 9.70
C GLY A 87 0.00 11.81 9.71
N LYS A 88 -0.75 11.00 10.49
CA LYS A 88 -0.49 9.56 10.62
C LYS A 88 -0.70 8.81 9.30
N LYS A 89 0.09 7.75 9.10
CA LYS A 89 0.03 6.89 7.92
C LYS A 89 -0.02 5.42 8.32
N LYS A 90 -0.65 4.62 7.46
CA LYS A 90 -0.49 3.17 7.39
C LYS A 90 0.05 2.82 6.01
N LEU A 91 0.63 1.63 5.90
CA LEU A 91 1.06 1.06 4.64
C LEU A 91 0.11 -0.09 4.27
N ASN A 92 -0.55 0.00 3.12
CA ASN A 92 -1.38 -1.08 2.61
C ASN A 92 -0.58 -1.90 1.60
N LEU A 93 -0.33 -3.17 1.94
CA LEU A 93 0.48 -4.10 1.16
C LEU A 93 -0.40 -5.11 0.43
N HIS A 94 0.01 -5.44 -0.79
CA HIS A 94 -0.45 -6.65 -1.47
C HIS A 94 0.52 -7.81 -1.21
N ALA A 95 0.04 -9.04 -1.22
CA ALA A 95 0.86 -10.24 -1.05
C ALA A 95 1.93 -10.40 -2.13
N SER A 96 1.70 -9.85 -3.33
CA SER A 96 2.69 -9.79 -4.41
C SER A 96 3.92 -8.95 -4.09
N TYR A 97 3.91 -8.18 -3.00
CA TYR A 97 5.07 -7.43 -2.49
C TYR A 97 5.89 -8.22 -1.47
N ALA A 98 5.63 -9.53 -1.32
CA ALA A 98 6.47 -10.44 -0.56
C ALA A 98 7.93 -10.39 -1.07
N ILE A 99 8.88 -10.40 -0.15
CA ILE A 99 10.31 -10.49 -0.47
C ILE A 99 10.70 -11.96 -0.27
N ILE A 100 10.75 -12.70 -1.38
CA ILE A 100 10.93 -14.15 -1.40
C ILE A 100 12.32 -14.48 -1.96
N ASP A 101 13.11 -15.21 -1.18
CA ASP A 101 14.45 -15.70 -1.54
C ASP A 101 14.58 -17.23 -1.42
N ASP A 102 13.53 -17.91 -0.99
CA ASP A 102 13.52 -19.36 -0.73
C ASP A 102 12.72 -20.18 -1.76
N GLY A 103 12.21 -19.52 -2.81
CA GLY A 103 11.43 -20.14 -3.87
C GLY A 103 9.97 -20.42 -3.51
N SER A 104 9.46 -19.91 -2.38
CA SER A 104 8.03 -19.97 -2.05
C SER A 104 7.16 -19.31 -3.13
N ASP A 105 5.93 -19.79 -3.25
CA ASP A 105 4.88 -19.22 -4.10
C ASP A 105 3.76 -18.64 -3.21
N ARG A 106 2.74 -18.01 -3.79
CA ARG A 106 1.65 -17.32 -3.09
C ARG A 106 0.90 -18.19 -2.09
N ASP A 107 0.72 -19.48 -2.38
CA ASP A 107 0.07 -20.46 -1.49
C ASP A 107 0.95 -20.92 -0.32
N SER A 108 2.21 -20.49 -0.26
CA SER A 108 3.17 -20.86 0.76
C SER A 108 3.89 -19.66 1.39
N ILE A 109 3.43 -18.43 1.13
CA ILE A 109 3.95 -17.23 1.80
C ILE A 109 3.74 -17.30 3.32
N LYS A 110 4.65 -16.63 4.03
CA LYS A 110 4.70 -16.62 5.50
C LYS A 110 5.07 -15.21 5.98
N PRO A 111 4.83 -14.88 7.27
CA PRO A 111 5.23 -13.60 7.85
C PRO A 111 6.70 -13.24 7.62
N LYS A 112 7.60 -14.24 7.54
CA LYS A 112 9.03 -14.02 7.28
C LYS A 112 9.31 -13.26 5.96
N HIS A 113 8.48 -13.45 4.93
CA HIS A 113 8.62 -12.77 3.63
C HIS A 113 8.24 -11.29 3.69
N PHE A 114 7.66 -10.84 4.81
CA PHE A 114 7.27 -9.46 5.06
C PHE A 114 8.05 -8.82 6.22
N THR A 115 9.03 -9.50 6.81
CA THR A 115 9.82 -8.99 7.95
C THR A 115 10.39 -7.60 7.67
N ARG A 116 10.95 -7.39 6.49
CA ARG A 116 11.53 -6.09 6.10
C ARG A 116 10.48 -4.99 5.97
N TRP A 117 9.26 -5.32 5.55
CA TRP A 117 8.12 -4.39 5.54
C TRP A 117 7.67 -4.04 6.96
N VAL A 118 7.65 -5.02 7.86
CA VAL A 118 7.33 -4.79 9.29
C VAL A 118 8.37 -3.90 9.95
N GLU A 119 9.66 -4.14 9.70
CA GLU A 119 10.77 -3.29 10.18
C GLU A 119 10.64 -1.86 9.64
N PHE A 120 10.36 -1.73 8.34
CA PHE A 120 10.12 -0.44 7.71
C PHE A 120 8.93 0.31 8.34
N ALA A 121 7.79 -0.36 8.53
CA ALA A 121 6.62 0.25 9.15
C ALA A 121 6.90 0.67 10.60
N LYS A 122 7.61 -0.16 11.38
CA LYS A 122 8.05 0.18 12.75
C LYS A 122 8.94 1.43 12.78
N LYS A 123 9.91 1.54 11.87
CA LYS A 123 10.81 2.70 11.76
C LYS A 123 10.04 4.02 11.61
N TYR A 124 8.93 4.01 10.89
CA TYR A 124 8.09 5.19 10.64
C TYR A 124 6.82 5.26 11.51
N ASN A 125 6.69 4.39 12.51
CA ASN A 125 5.51 4.27 13.37
C ASN A 125 4.19 4.16 12.57
N MET A 126 4.21 3.34 11.51
CA MET A 126 3.05 3.06 10.67
C MET A 126 2.44 1.71 11.03
N GLY A 127 1.11 1.62 10.97
CA GLY A 127 0.42 0.33 10.89
C GLY A 127 0.51 -0.27 9.49
N ILE A 128 0.25 -1.57 9.37
CA ILE A 128 0.16 -2.27 8.08
C ILE A 128 -1.28 -2.75 7.86
N ASP A 129 -1.78 -2.56 6.64
CA ASP A 129 -2.94 -3.25 6.08
C ASP A 129 -2.46 -4.25 5.02
N PHE A 130 -3.25 -5.28 4.76
CA PHE A 130 -2.82 -6.39 3.92
C PHE A 130 -3.92 -6.88 2.97
N ASN A 131 -3.52 -7.27 1.75
CA ASN A 131 -4.40 -7.79 0.72
C ASN A 131 -3.82 -9.05 0.08
N PRO A 132 -4.58 -10.15 -0.02
CA PRO A 132 -4.22 -11.25 -0.93
C PRO A 132 -4.19 -10.75 -2.40
N THR A 133 -3.32 -11.32 -3.22
CA THR A 133 -3.18 -10.97 -4.64
C THR A 133 -3.70 -12.11 -5.52
N PHE A 134 -4.93 -11.98 -6.02
CA PHE A 134 -5.61 -12.98 -6.86
C PHE A 134 -5.52 -12.70 -8.38
N PHE A 135 -4.45 -12.05 -8.84
CA PHE A 135 -4.26 -11.66 -10.24
C PHE A 135 -2.79 -11.70 -10.65
N SER A 136 -2.46 -11.61 -11.94
CA SER A 136 -1.08 -11.59 -12.46
C SER A 136 -0.23 -12.76 -11.96
N HIS A 137 -0.76 -13.97 -12.15
CA HIS A 137 -0.10 -15.21 -11.75
C HIS A 137 -0.52 -16.37 -12.66
N ARG A 138 0.41 -17.30 -12.94
CA ARG A 138 0.18 -18.51 -13.74
C ARG A 138 -1.01 -19.39 -13.31
N MET A 139 -1.41 -19.29 -12.04
CA MET A 139 -2.56 -20.01 -11.49
C MET A 139 -3.88 -19.26 -11.70
N VAL A 140 -3.88 -18.08 -12.32
CA VAL A 140 -5.09 -17.51 -12.92
C VAL A 140 -5.33 -18.25 -14.24
N LYS A 141 -6.40 -19.04 -14.31
CA LYS A 141 -6.77 -19.82 -15.51
C LYS A 141 -8.05 -19.27 -16.09
N ASP A 142 -8.02 -18.92 -17.38
CA ASP A 142 -9.18 -18.36 -18.10
C ASP A 142 -9.79 -17.13 -17.40
N GLY A 143 -8.95 -16.33 -16.73
CA GLY A 143 -9.37 -15.16 -15.95
C GLY A 143 -10.02 -15.49 -14.60
N LEU A 144 -10.00 -16.76 -14.16
CA LEU A 144 -10.64 -17.23 -12.95
C LEU A 144 -9.64 -17.66 -11.88
N THR A 145 -10.04 -17.47 -10.62
CA THR A 145 -9.29 -17.87 -9.42
C THR A 145 -10.14 -18.71 -8.48
N LEU A 146 -10.77 -18.12 -7.47
CA LEU A 146 -11.61 -18.81 -6.48
C LEU A 146 -12.87 -19.45 -7.08
N SER A 147 -13.28 -19.00 -8.26
CA SER A 147 -14.42 -19.52 -9.04
C SER A 147 -14.00 -20.37 -10.25
N SER A 148 -12.74 -20.78 -10.32
CA SER A 148 -12.23 -21.61 -11.42
C SER A 148 -12.94 -22.98 -11.48
N PRO A 149 -13.17 -23.57 -12.66
CA PRO A 149 -13.67 -24.95 -12.75
C PRO A 149 -12.60 -25.99 -12.40
N TYR A 150 -11.33 -25.60 -12.31
CA TYR A 150 -10.21 -26.50 -12.02
C TYR A 150 -9.93 -26.57 -10.52
N GLU A 151 -9.99 -27.77 -9.94
CA GLU A 151 -9.87 -27.99 -8.50
C GLU A 151 -8.50 -27.55 -7.96
N GLU A 152 -7.43 -27.79 -8.72
CA GLU A 152 -6.07 -27.40 -8.37
C GLU A 152 -5.90 -25.87 -8.30
N VAL A 153 -6.61 -25.13 -9.15
CA VAL A 153 -6.60 -23.66 -9.15
C VAL A 153 -7.32 -23.13 -7.93
N ILE A 154 -8.50 -23.68 -7.62
CA ILE A 154 -9.26 -23.30 -6.42
C ILE A 154 -8.43 -23.58 -5.16
N LYS A 155 -7.84 -24.77 -5.06
CA LYS A 155 -7.02 -25.15 -3.89
C LYS A 155 -5.86 -24.18 -3.68
N PHE A 156 -5.14 -23.84 -4.75
CA PHE A 156 -4.04 -22.86 -4.69
C PHE A 156 -4.52 -21.50 -4.16
N TRP A 157 -5.61 -20.95 -4.69
CA TRP A 157 -6.10 -19.63 -4.28
C TRP A 157 -6.75 -19.61 -2.91
N ILE A 158 -7.45 -20.67 -2.51
CA ILE A 158 -7.94 -20.83 -1.13
C ILE A 158 -6.76 -20.83 -0.17
N GLU A 159 -5.71 -21.59 -0.49
CA GLU A 159 -4.54 -21.68 0.37
C GLU A 159 -3.80 -20.34 0.45
N HIS A 160 -3.60 -19.65 -0.67
CA HIS A 160 -3.08 -18.29 -0.69
C HIS A 160 -3.89 -17.34 0.22
N GLY A 161 -5.21 -17.38 0.13
CA GLY A 161 -6.09 -16.57 0.97
C GLY A 161 -5.89 -16.84 2.47
N LYS A 162 -5.72 -18.12 2.86
CA LYS A 162 -5.42 -18.50 4.25
C LYS A 162 -4.05 -18.00 4.69
N ARG A 163 -3.01 -18.17 3.87
CA ARG A 163 -1.65 -17.68 4.17
C ARG A 163 -1.61 -16.16 4.37
N CYS A 164 -2.50 -15.41 3.73
CA CYS A 164 -2.60 -13.96 3.92
C CYS A 164 -3.28 -13.53 5.23
N ILE A 165 -3.95 -14.45 5.94
CA ILE A 165 -4.60 -14.18 7.23
C ILE A 165 -3.63 -14.45 8.40
N GLU A 166 -2.66 -15.37 8.21
CA GLU A 166 -1.62 -15.73 9.20
C GLU A 166 -0.62 -14.59 9.46
#